data_AF-A0A5K0UXL1-F1
#
_entry.id   AF-A0A5K0UXL1-F1
#
_cell.length_a   1.000
_cell.length_b   1.000
_cell.length_c   1.000
_cell.angle_alpha   90.00
_cell.angle_beta   90.00
_cell.angle_gamma   90.00
#
_symmetry.space_group_name_H-M   'P 1'
#
loop_
_entity.id
_entity.type
_entity.pdbx_description
1 polymer ?
#
loop_
_entity_poly.entity_id
_entity_poly.type
_entity_poly.pdbx_seq_one_letter_code
_entity_poly.pdbx_strand_id
1 'polypeptide(L)' 'MLAIFRQEYAHPPEELNSPASKDRRPKQPDQIVAEFLSSDPHNAFTMYGDGAVLAYIRSSSRLPYS' A
#
# COMPACT_ATOMS: atom_id res chain seq x y z
N MET A 1 4.20 4.48 -4.60
CA MET A 1 2.72 4.54 -4.62
C MET A 1 2.21 3.19 -4.15
N LEU A 2 1.14 3.17 -3.37
CA LEU A 2 0.52 1.97 -2.78
C LEU A 2 -1.00 2.06 -2.96
N ALA A 3 -1.64 0.97 -3.39
CA ALA A 3 -3.09 0.83 -3.43
C ALA A 3 -3.50 -0.45 -2.70
N ILE A 4 -4.51 -0.37 -1.85
CA ILE A 4 -5.04 -1.51 -1.10
C ILE A 4 -6.52 -1.66 -1.42
N PHE A 5 -6.91 -2.81 -1.95
CA PHE A 5 -8.30 -3.15 -2.23
C PHE A 5 -8.91 -3.88 -1.04
N ARG A 6 -10.17 -3.58 -0.74
CA ARG A 6 -10.93 -4.36 0.23
C ARG A 6 -11.10 -5.79 -0.29
N GLN A 7 -11.10 -6.77 0.62
CA GLN A 7 -11.14 -8.19 0.30
C GLN A 7 -12.36 -8.59 -0.57
N GLU A 8 -13.45 -7.82 -0.49
CA GLU A 8 -14.65 -7.94 -1.34
C GLU A 8 -14.37 -7.71 -2.84
N TYR A 9 -13.26 -7.05 -3.19
CA TYR A 9 -12.89 -6.67 -4.55
C TYR A 9 -11.56 -7.28 -5.02
N ALA A 10 -10.84 -7.99 -4.16
CA ALA A 10 -9.57 -8.63 -4.47
C ALA A 10 -9.61 -10.08 -3.98
N HIS A 11 -9.86 -11.01 -4.90
CA HIS A 11 -9.65 -12.43 -4.61
C HIS A 11 -8.13 -12.65 -4.51
N PRO A 12 -7.58 -13.01 -3.33
CA PRO A 12 -6.17 -13.32 -3.23
C PRO A 12 -5.86 -14.53 -4.11
N PRO A 13 -4.80 -14.48 -4.94
CA PRO A 13 -4.47 -15.58 -5.85
C PRO A 13 -4.15 -16.86 -5.06
N GLU A 14 -4.69 -18.00 -5.52
CA GLU A 14 -4.54 -19.33 -4.89
C GLU A 14 -3.08 -19.82 -4.87
N GLU A 15 -2.20 -19.21 -5.68
CA GLU A 15 -0.76 -19.50 -5.75
C GLU A 15 0.02 -19.06 -4.50
N LEU A 16 -0.59 -18.31 -3.57
CA LEU A 16 0.04 -17.87 -2.32
C LEU A 16 0.16 -18.99 -1.25
N ASN A 17 -0.30 -20.21 -1.55
CA ASN A 17 -0.25 -21.38 -0.66
C ASN A 17 1.13 -22.05 -0.56
N SER A 18 2.21 -21.34 -0.89
CA SER A 18 3.56 -21.83 -0.68
C SER A 18 3.86 -21.90 0.83
N PRO A 19 4.60 -22.92 1.32
CA PRO A 19 4.85 -23.11 2.75
C PRO A 19 5.50 -21.90 3.45
N ALA A 20 6.18 -21.01 2.72
CA ALA A 20 6.74 -19.76 3.23
C ALA A 20 5.70 -18.68 3.61
N SER A 21 4.45 -18.79 3.13
CA SER A 21 3.38 -17.84 3.43
C SER A 21 2.57 -18.18 4.68
N LYS A 22 2.75 -19.39 5.26
CA LYS A 22 1.92 -19.89 6.37
C LYS A 22 2.10 -19.11 7.68
N ASP A 23 3.26 -18.50 7.90
CA ASP A 23 3.58 -17.77 9.14
C ASP A 23 3.35 -16.25 9.07
N ARG A 24 3.03 -15.72 7.89
CA ARG A 24 2.80 -14.28 7.72
C ARG A 24 1.30 -13.97 7.78
N ARG A 25 0.82 -13.66 8.99
CA ARG A 25 -0.49 -13.01 9.13
C ARG A 25 -0.46 -11.68 8.35
N PRO A 26 -1.38 -11.45 7.40
CA PRO A 26 -1.43 -10.19 6.67
C PRO A 26 -1.69 -9.04 7.65
N LYS A 27 -0.94 -7.95 7.49
CA LYS A 27 -1.15 -6.70 8.25
C LYS A 27 -2.51 -6.12 7.86
N GLN A 28 -3.13 -5.39 8.78
CA GLN A 28 -4.38 -4.67 8.49
C GLN A 28 -4.13 -3.58 7.44
N PRO A 29 -5.06 -3.33 6.49
CA PRO A 29 -4.94 -2.28 5.48
C PRO A 29 -4.50 -0.94 6.06
N ASP A 30 -5.12 -0.51 7.16
CA ASP A 30 -4.81 0.76 7.82
C ASP A 30 -3.38 0.81 8.37
N GLN A 31 -2.87 -0.31 8.88
CA GLN A 31 -1.48 -0.40 9.33
C GLN A 31 -0.51 -0.27 8.17
N ILE A 32 -0.81 -0.89 7.03
CA ILE A 32 0.04 -0.83 5.83
C ILE A 32 0.06 0.60 5.28
N VAL A 33 -1.11 1.27 5.23
CA VAL A 33 -1.19 2.67 4.79
C VAL A 33 -0.41 3.58 5.75
N ALA A 34 -0.61 3.43 7.06
CA ALA A 34 0.11 4.24 8.05
C ALA A 34 1.63 4.04 7.96
N GLU A 35 2.09 2.80 7.84
CA GLU A 35 3.51 2.45 7.67
C GLU A 35 4.08 3.05 6.38
N PHE A 36 3.35 2.95 5.27
CA PHE A 36 3.74 3.57 4.00
C PHE A 36 3.89 5.08 4.14
N LEU A 37 2.89 5.79 4.66
CA LEU A 37 2.93 7.25 4.82
C LEU A 37 4.00 7.73 5.81
N SER A 38 4.32 6.91 6.83
CA SER A 38 5.37 7.24 7.81
C SER A 38 6.77 7.35 7.18
N SER A 39 6.95 6.81 5.96
CA SER A 39 8.22 6.87 5.24
C SER A 39 8.57 8.28 4.74
N ASP A 40 7.55 9.12 4.47
CA ASP A 40 7.72 10.52 4.09
C ASP A 40 6.44 11.32 4.42
N PRO A 41 6.27 11.76 5.68
CA PRO A 41 5.04 12.41 6.13
C PRO A 41 4.81 13.80 5.52
N HIS A 42 5.84 14.41 4.91
CA HIS A 42 5.74 15.78 4.39
C HIS A 42 5.29 15.85 2.94
N ASN A 43 5.32 14.74 2.20
CA ASN A 43 5.01 14.71 0.77
C ASN A 43 4.08 13.57 0.40
N ALA A 44 3.14 13.23 1.28
CA ALA A 44 2.23 12.11 1.08
C ALA A 44 0.75 12.51 1.11
N PHE A 45 -0.09 11.75 0.40
CA PHE A 45 -1.55 11.86 0.47
C PHE A 45 -2.22 10.50 0.42
N THR A 46 -3.44 10.44 0.95
CA THR A 46 -4.34 9.30 0.85
C THR A 46 -5.66 9.68 0.21
N MET A 47 -6.26 8.73 -0.50
CA MET A 47 -7.59 8.84 -1.05
C MET A 47 -8.36 7.57 -0.71
N TYR A 48 -9.49 7.74 -0.04
CA TYR A 48 -10.38 6.66 0.36
C TYR A 48 -11.53 6.54 -0.64
N GLY A 49 -11.68 5.37 -1.22
CA GLY A 49 -12.83 4.99 -2.04
C GLY A 49 -13.57 3.82 -1.40
N ASP A 50 -14.76 3.53 -1.91
CA ASP A 50 -15.69 2.56 -1.31
C ASP A 50 -15.13 1.11 -1.28
N GLY A 51 -14.27 0.78 -2.26
CA GLY A 51 -13.64 -0.53 -2.42
C GLY A 51 -12.11 -0.53 -2.29
N ALA A 52 -11.47 0.62 -2.12
CA ALA A 52 -10.00 0.71 -2.10
C ALA A 52 -9.48 1.97 -1.41
N VAL A 53 -8.27 1.87 -0.89
CA VAL A 53 -7.49 3.02 -0.40
C VAL A 53 -6.27 3.19 -1.29
N LEU A 54 -6.04 4.41 -1.74
CA LEU A 54 -4.85 4.81 -2.47
C LEU A 54 -3.96 5.66 -1.57
N ALA A 55 -2.68 5.33 -1.48
CA ALA A 55 -1.65 6.11 -0.80
C ALA A 55 -0.53 6.46 -1.78
N TYR A 56 -0.13 7.72 -1.79
CA TYR A 56 0.91 8.23 -2.68
C TYR A 56 1.90 9.08 -1.91
N ILE A 57 3.19 8.89 -2.21
CA ILE A 57 4.29 9.74 -1.76
C ILE A 57 4.89 10.37 -3.00
N ARG A 58 4.95 11.68 -3.03
CA ARG A 58 5.58 12.45 -4.09
C ARG A 58 7.09 12.28 -3.98
N SER A 59 7.67 11.59 -4.95
CA SER A 59 9.13 11.50 -5.05
C SER A 59 9.70 12.92 -5.23
N SER A 60 10.58 13.34 -4.32
CA SER A 60 11.33 14.59 -4.46
C SER A 60 12.48 14.43 -5.46
N SER A 61 12.22 13.83 -6.63
CA SER A 61 13.15 13.89 -7.75
C SER A 61 13.22 15.34 -8.22
N ARG A 62 14.19 16.08 -7.67
CA ARG A 62 14.70 17.28 -8.33
C ARG A 62 15.17 16.83 -9.70
N LEU A 63 14.40 17.15 -10.74
CA LEU A 63 14.86 16.97 -12.11
C LEU A 63 16.19 17.73 -12.24
N PRO A 64 17.30 17.06 -12.62
CA PRO A 64 18.55 17.75 -12.88
C PRO A 64 18.42 18.45 -14.24
N TYR A 65 17.95 19.69 -14.23
CA TYR A 65 18.14 20.61 -15.34
C TYR A 65 18.79 21.88 -14.82
N SER A 66 20.11 21.96 -14.97
CA SER A 66 20.92 23.17 -15.15
C SER A 66 22.29 22.75 -15.66
#